data_AF-W2E0V3-F1
#
_entry.id   AF-W2E0V3-F1
#
_cell.length_a   1.000
_cell.length_b   1.000
_cell.length_c   1.000
_cell.angle_alpha   90.00
_cell.angle_beta   90.00
_cell.angle_gamma   90.00
#
_symmetry.space_group_name_H-M   'P 1'
#
loop_
_entity.id
_entity.type
_entity.pdbx_description
1 polymer ?
#
loop_
_entity_poly.entity_id
_entity_poly.type
_entity_poly.pdbx_seq_one_letter_code
_entity_poly.pdbx_strand_id
1 'polypeptide(L)'
;MNSALYSGWIAHRRFAPKAHAFRYRIGLLYLDLSEEHEVLGLSPLAGRSRLAPFGFRQQDYLRELTRTGMSLSDAVRQEVGKALGRTPQGVICLLTQARSWGLAFNPVSFFYCFESDGRLAAILCEVTNTPWRERYHYVLPAQALAAEEHQHFAVAKAFHVSPFLPRDLEYRMSFSPPAARLGVHMADWQGELKVFDATLSLQKETLNRASLHRYLWRFPWMTAKTCLAIYLQALRLLLKRTPIFSHRAADGASRTAVGYTKDRRHEIP
;
A
#
# COMPACT_ATOMS: atom_id res chain seq x y z
N MET A 1 -17.14 12.44 8.12
CA MET A 1 -16.58 11.30 7.38
C MET A 1 -15.07 11.48 7.23
N ASN A 2 -14.29 10.56 7.77
CA ASN A 2 -12.84 10.49 7.69
C ASN A 2 -12.36 9.95 6.32
N SER A 3 -13.16 9.08 5.73
CA SER A 3 -12.91 8.46 4.44
C SER A 3 -12.81 9.48 3.30
N ALA A 4 -11.93 9.19 2.35
CA ALA A 4 -11.62 10.09 1.23
C ALA A 4 -11.23 9.31 -0.02
N LEU A 5 -11.28 9.98 -1.17
CA LEU A 5 -10.60 9.50 -2.37
C LEU A 5 -9.25 10.19 -2.44
N TYR A 6 -8.23 9.47 -2.88
CA TYR A 6 -6.92 10.04 -3.15
C TYR A 6 -6.59 9.79 -4.61
N SER A 7 -6.26 10.84 -5.35
CA SER A 7 -5.86 10.72 -6.75
C SER A 7 -4.49 11.35 -6.98
N GLY A 8 -3.75 10.82 -7.94
CA GLY A 8 -2.41 11.31 -8.23
C GLY A 8 -1.63 10.37 -9.12
N TRP A 9 -0.38 10.13 -8.73
CA TRP A 9 0.56 9.39 -9.56
C TRP A 9 1.39 8.43 -8.73
N ILE A 10 1.78 7.35 -9.39
CA ILE A 10 2.80 6.44 -8.91
C ILE A 10 3.91 6.38 -9.96
N ALA A 11 5.14 6.57 -9.50
CA ALA A 11 6.35 6.51 -10.29
C ALA A 11 7.21 5.36 -9.79
N HIS A 12 7.71 4.55 -10.70
CA HIS A 12 8.67 3.49 -10.43
C HIS A 12 9.95 3.81 -11.19
N ARG A 13 11.09 3.74 -10.51
CA ARG A 13 12.41 3.93 -11.12
C ARG A 13 13.33 2.80 -10.66
N ARG A 14 13.83 2.04 -11.62
CA ARG A 14 14.89 1.06 -11.45
C ARG A 14 16.18 1.68 -11.95
N PHE A 15 17.22 1.67 -11.12
CA PHE A 15 18.55 2.16 -11.45
C PHE A 15 19.46 1.00 -11.87
N ALA A 16 19.35 -0.15 -11.19
CA ALA A 16 20.16 -1.34 -11.45
C ALA A 16 19.31 -2.63 -11.61
N PRO A 17 19.79 -3.64 -12.37
CA PRO A 17 20.99 -3.64 -13.21
C PRO A 17 20.81 -2.88 -14.53
N LYS A 18 19.57 -2.58 -14.94
CA LYS A 18 19.25 -1.77 -16.12
C LYS A 18 18.26 -0.68 -15.76
N ALA A 19 18.54 0.54 -16.22
CA ALA A 19 17.67 1.67 -16.01
C ALA A 19 16.28 1.43 -16.64
N HIS A 20 15.24 1.62 -15.84
CA HIS A 20 13.86 1.57 -16.31
C HIS A 20 12.97 2.39 -15.39
N ALA A 21 12.28 3.38 -15.96
CA ALA A 21 11.34 4.20 -15.23
C ALA A 21 10.00 4.26 -15.95
N PHE A 22 8.92 4.34 -15.17
CA PHE A 22 7.58 4.62 -15.68
C PHE A 22 6.73 5.29 -14.60
N ARG A 23 5.75 6.07 -15.03
CA ARG A 23 4.81 6.76 -14.14
C ARG A 23 3.40 6.63 -14.71
N TYR A 24 2.41 6.41 -13.85
CA TYR A 24 1.01 6.33 -14.25
C TYR A 24 0.09 6.99 -13.22
N ARG A 25 -1.09 7.42 -13.68
CA ARG A 25 -2.14 7.96 -12.80
C ARG A 25 -2.77 6.83 -12.02
N ILE A 26 -3.05 7.08 -10.75
CA ILE A 26 -3.77 6.15 -9.88
C ILE A 26 -4.79 6.91 -9.03
N GLY A 27 -5.88 6.22 -8.70
CA GLY A 27 -6.82 6.64 -7.68
C GLY A 27 -6.96 5.53 -6.64
N LEU A 28 -6.89 5.90 -5.37
CA LEU A 28 -7.00 5.03 -4.22
C LEU A 28 -8.16 5.49 -3.34
N LEU A 29 -8.79 4.53 -2.68
CA LEU A 29 -9.72 4.75 -1.60
C LEU A 29 -8.94 4.81 -0.29
N TYR A 30 -9.15 5.86 0.50
CA TYR A 30 -8.77 5.93 1.90
C TYR A 30 -10.04 5.71 2.73
N LEU A 31 -10.20 4.50 3.25
CA LEU A 31 -11.40 4.05 3.95
C LEU A 31 -11.14 3.97 5.44
N ASP A 32 -11.86 4.76 6.24
CA ASP A 32 -12.01 4.45 7.65
C ASP A 32 -12.86 3.18 7.76
N LEU A 33 -12.32 2.13 8.38
CA LEU A 33 -12.98 0.83 8.42
C LEU A 33 -14.31 0.86 9.18
N SER A 34 -14.54 1.81 10.09
CA SER A 34 -15.85 1.99 10.72
C SER A 34 -16.90 2.62 9.79
N GLU A 35 -16.47 3.34 8.75
CA GLU A 35 -17.34 4.05 7.81
C GLU A 35 -17.68 3.22 6.56
N GLU A 36 -17.31 1.93 6.52
CA GLU A 36 -17.52 1.05 5.36
C GLU A 36 -18.95 1.12 4.81
N HIS A 37 -19.95 1.00 5.68
CA HIS A 37 -21.36 0.96 5.29
C HIS A 37 -21.80 2.29 4.68
N GLU A 38 -21.35 3.41 5.24
CA GLU A 38 -21.67 4.75 4.74
C GLU A 38 -21.04 4.99 3.36
N VAL A 39 -19.75 4.65 3.20
CA VAL A 39 -19.02 4.80 1.94
C VAL A 39 -19.65 3.97 0.83
N LEU A 40 -19.99 2.72 1.12
CA LEU A 40 -20.64 1.83 0.14
C LEU A 40 -22.12 2.23 -0.11
N GLY A 41 -22.74 3.00 0.79
CA GLY A 41 -24.10 3.53 0.63
C GLY A 41 -24.19 4.84 -0.18
N LEU A 42 -23.07 5.49 -0.51
CA LEU A 42 -23.07 6.79 -1.19
C LEU A 42 -23.74 6.76 -2.57
N SER A 43 -23.72 5.64 -3.27
CA SER A 43 -24.27 5.48 -4.62
C SER A 43 -24.67 4.03 -4.89
N PRO A 44 -25.68 3.75 -5.74
CA PRO A 44 -25.96 2.38 -6.20
C PRO A 44 -24.81 1.72 -6.99
N LEU A 45 -23.86 2.52 -7.49
CA LEU A 45 -22.63 2.03 -8.16
C LEU A 45 -21.53 1.66 -7.16
N ALA A 46 -21.69 2.08 -5.89
CA ALA A 46 -20.88 1.67 -4.77
C ALA A 46 -21.62 0.54 -4.05
N GLY A 47 -20.93 -0.55 -3.71
CA GLY A 47 -21.62 -1.58 -2.95
C GLY A 47 -20.90 -2.91 -2.83
N ARG A 48 -21.64 -3.87 -2.27
CA ARG A 48 -21.17 -5.24 -2.01
C ARG A 48 -21.44 -6.20 -3.18
N SER A 49 -22.25 -5.76 -4.16
CA SER A 49 -22.54 -6.55 -5.36
C SER A 49 -21.25 -7.01 -6.03
N ARG A 50 -21.25 -8.25 -6.55
CA ARG A 50 -20.08 -8.85 -7.22
C ARG A 50 -19.61 -8.02 -8.42
N LEU A 51 -20.53 -7.32 -9.08
CA LEU A 51 -20.26 -6.51 -10.27
C LEU A 51 -20.33 -5.00 -9.98
N ALA A 52 -20.28 -4.58 -8.72
CA ALA A 52 -20.24 -3.16 -8.38
C ALA A 52 -19.01 -2.48 -9.03
N PRO A 53 -19.20 -1.36 -9.74
CA PRO A 53 -18.10 -0.58 -10.31
C PRO A 53 -17.13 -0.05 -9.25
N PHE A 54 -17.65 0.24 -8.06
CA PHE A 54 -16.88 0.62 -6.87
C PHE A 54 -17.24 -0.32 -5.72
N GLY A 55 -16.30 -1.13 -5.26
CA GLY A 55 -16.58 -2.11 -4.21
C GLY A 55 -15.44 -2.25 -3.21
N PHE A 56 -15.80 -2.78 -2.05
CA PHE A 56 -14.85 -3.13 -1.00
C PHE A 56 -15.29 -4.46 -0.37
N ARG A 57 -14.31 -5.31 -0.05
CA ARG A 57 -14.53 -6.57 0.66
C ARG A 57 -13.40 -6.78 1.66
N GLN A 58 -13.75 -6.91 2.93
CA GLN A 58 -12.79 -7.16 4.00
C GLN A 58 -11.94 -8.42 3.76
N GLN A 59 -12.57 -9.48 3.23
CA GLN A 59 -11.94 -10.76 2.89
C GLN A 59 -10.87 -10.67 1.79
N ASP A 60 -10.72 -9.51 1.12
CA ASP A 60 -9.64 -9.28 0.18
C ASP A 60 -8.31 -8.91 0.88
N TYR A 61 -8.31 -8.69 2.20
CA TYR A 61 -7.17 -8.24 3.02
C TYR A 61 -6.98 -9.13 4.25
N LEU A 62 -5.75 -9.32 4.74
CA LEU A 62 -5.44 -10.15 5.91
C LEU A 62 -6.19 -11.49 5.88
N ARG A 63 -6.13 -12.16 4.71
CA ARG A 63 -7.04 -13.24 4.32
C ARG A 63 -7.04 -14.41 5.30
N GLU A 64 -5.92 -14.69 5.92
CA GLU A 64 -5.77 -15.76 6.91
C GLU A 64 -6.65 -15.51 8.14
N LEU A 65 -6.90 -14.25 8.50
CA LEU A 65 -7.75 -13.86 9.62
C LEU A 65 -9.16 -13.51 9.14
N THR A 66 -9.31 -12.71 8.09
CA THR A 66 -10.64 -12.24 7.66
C THR A 66 -11.50 -13.34 7.05
N ARG A 67 -10.91 -14.42 6.50
CA ARG A 67 -11.68 -15.56 5.98
C ARG A 67 -12.17 -16.52 7.05
N THR A 68 -11.70 -16.40 8.29
CA THR A 68 -12.25 -17.15 9.43
C THR A 68 -13.48 -16.46 10.03
N GLY A 69 -13.90 -15.32 9.49
CA GLY A 69 -15.03 -14.53 9.97
C GLY A 69 -14.63 -13.33 10.84
N MET A 70 -13.34 -13.13 11.11
CA MET A 70 -12.84 -11.95 11.82
C MET A 70 -13.06 -10.67 11.01
N SER A 71 -13.44 -9.59 11.68
CA SER A 71 -13.51 -8.27 11.02
C SER A 71 -12.11 -7.81 10.60
N LEU A 72 -12.02 -7.03 9.52
CA LEU A 72 -10.73 -6.50 9.07
C LEU A 72 -10.09 -5.58 10.12
N SER A 73 -10.91 -4.82 10.85
CA SER A 73 -10.42 -3.96 11.94
C SER A 73 -9.73 -4.80 13.02
N ASP A 74 -10.36 -5.88 13.47
CA ASP A 74 -9.80 -6.77 14.49
C ASP A 74 -8.57 -7.52 13.98
N ALA A 75 -8.57 -7.95 12.72
CA ALA A 75 -7.42 -8.58 12.09
C ALA A 75 -6.20 -7.65 12.06
N VAL A 76 -6.41 -6.37 11.70
CA VAL A 76 -5.35 -5.35 11.72
C VAL A 76 -4.86 -5.10 13.15
N ARG A 77 -5.78 -4.94 14.11
CA ARG A 77 -5.45 -4.74 15.53
C ARG A 77 -4.64 -5.91 16.08
N GLN A 78 -4.99 -7.14 15.71
CA GLN A 78 -4.26 -8.33 16.14
C GLN A 78 -2.83 -8.35 15.59
N GLU A 79 -2.64 -8.13 14.29
CA GLU A 79 -1.31 -8.15 13.69
C GLU A 79 -0.41 -7.00 14.20
N VAL A 80 -0.97 -5.80 14.33
CA VAL A 80 -0.25 -4.66 14.91
C VAL A 80 0.01 -4.87 16.39
N GLY A 81 -0.95 -5.41 17.14
CA GLY A 81 -0.84 -5.70 18.57
C GLY A 81 0.27 -6.70 18.89
N LYS A 82 0.39 -7.78 18.10
CA LYS A 82 1.50 -8.74 18.20
C LYS A 82 2.86 -8.09 18.01
N ALA A 83 2.98 -7.18 17.04
CA ALA A 83 4.24 -6.53 16.70
C ALA A 83 4.63 -5.41 17.69
N LEU A 84 3.66 -4.66 18.23
CA LEU A 84 3.89 -3.55 19.17
C LEU A 84 3.91 -4.00 20.65
N GLY A 85 3.40 -5.20 20.96
CA GLY A 85 3.11 -5.62 22.33
C GLY A 85 1.91 -4.93 22.97
N ARG A 86 1.22 -4.03 22.24
CA ARG A 86 0.01 -3.32 22.66
C ARG A 86 -0.90 -3.06 21.47
N THR A 87 -2.21 -3.13 21.70
CA THR A 87 -3.20 -2.95 20.65
C THR A 87 -3.63 -1.48 20.56
N PRO A 88 -3.44 -0.81 19.40
CA PRO A 88 -3.97 0.53 19.19
C PRO A 88 -5.48 0.55 19.40
N GLN A 89 -6.03 1.63 19.98
CA GLN A 89 -7.46 1.73 20.30
C GLN A 89 -8.23 2.74 19.43
N GLY A 90 -7.54 3.50 18.59
CA GLY A 90 -8.15 4.51 17.72
C GLY A 90 -8.67 3.96 16.41
N VAL A 91 -8.93 4.87 15.46
CA VAL A 91 -9.42 4.56 14.12
C VAL A 91 -8.37 3.79 13.29
N ILE A 92 -8.85 3.04 12.30
CA ILE A 92 -8.00 2.33 11.35
C ILE A 92 -8.44 2.74 9.95
N CYS A 93 -7.54 3.37 9.23
CA CYS A 93 -7.80 3.85 7.88
C CYS A 93 -6.97 3.07 6.86
N LEU A 94 -7.63 2.50 5.86
CA LEU A 94 -7.04 1.71 4.79
C LEU A 94 -6.89 2.54 3.51
N LEU A 95 -5.65 2.73 3.06
CA LEU A 95 -5.33 3.23 1.72
C LEU A 95 -5.11 2.06 0.75
N THR A 96 -6.02 1.91 -0.22
CA THR A 96 -6.01 0.77 -1.15
C THR A 96 -6.70 1.09 -2.48
N GLN A 97 -6.52 0.25 -3.50
CA GLN A 97 -7.34 0.36 -4.70
C GLN A 97 -8.70 -0.30 -4.46
N ALA A 98 -9.77 0.44 -4.74
CA ALA A 98 -11.13 -0.11 -4.65
C ALA A 98 -11.33 -1.24 -5.67
N ARG A 99 -12.18 -2.21 -5.33
CA ARG A 99 -12.62 -3.25 -6.26
C ARG A 99 -13.42 -2.60 -7.38
N SER A 100 -13.23 -3.09 -8.61
CA SER A 100 -13.95 -2.59 -9.77
C SER A 100 -14.41 -3.75 -10.64
N TRP A 101 -15.72 -3.85 -10.88
CA TRP A 101 -16.36 -4.90 -11.69
C TRP A 101 -15.98 -6.32 -11.24
N GLY A 102 -15.88 -6.52 -9.93
CA GLY A 102 -15.49 -7.81 -9.37
C GLY A 102 -14.00 -8.13 -9.43
N LEU A 103 -13.15 -7.24 -9.97
CA LEU A 103 -11.70 -7.38 -9.96
C LEU A 103 -11.09 -6.59 -8.79
N ALA A 104 -10.25 -7.25 -8.01
CA ALA A 104 -9.42 -6.64 -6.97
C ALA A 104 -7.96 -6.99 -7.22
N PHE A 105 -7.10 -5.98 -7.28
CA PHE A 105 -5.67 -6.14 -7.49
C PHE A 105 -4.94 -5.01 -6.77
N ASN A 106 -4.34 -5.35 -5.62
CA ASN A 106 -3.64 -4.42 -4.73
C ASN A 106 -2.20 -4.92 -4.52
N PRO A 107 -1.21 -4.40 -5.26
CA PRO A 107 0.21 -4.73 -5.04
C PRO A 107 0.65 -4.39 -3.62
N VAL A 108 0.13 -3.29 -3.09
CA VAL A 108 0.35 -2.85 -1.71
C VAL A 108 -0.91 -2.17 -1.19
N SER A 109 -1.22 -2.42 0.08
CA SER A 109 -2.26 -1.73 0.84
C SER A 109 -1.68 -1.23 2.15
N PHE A 110 -2.05 -0.02 2.57
CA PHE A 110 -1.51 0.61 3.78
C PHE A 110 -2.62 0.84 4.80
N PHE A 111 -2.46 0.29 5.99
CA PHE A 111 -3.36 0.48 7.11
C PHE A 111 -2.73 1.44 8.11
N TYR A 112 -3.27 2.65 8.21
CA TYR A 112 -2.89 3.64 9.21
C TYR A 112 -3.68 3.37 10.49
N CYS A 113 -2.98 2.96 11.55
CA CYS A 113 -3.57 2.62 12.83
C CYS A 113 -3.30 3.74 13.82
N PHE A 114 -4.35 4.30 14.41
CA PHE A 114 -4.26 5.42 15.35
C PHE A 114 -4.52 4.98 16.79
N GLU A 115 -4.05 5.77 17.74
CA GLU A 115 -4.44 5.72 19.14
C GLU A 115 -5.76 6.46 19.37
N SER A 116 -6.35 6.29 20.55
CA SER A 116 -7.60 6.98 20.94
C SER A 116 -7.46 8.50 20.97
N ASP A 117 -6.25 9.02 21.18
CA ASP A 117 -5.94 10.46 21.14
C ASP A 117 -5.70 11.00 19.71
N GLY A 118 -5.84 10.15 18.69
CA GLY A 118 -5.68 10.51 17.29
C GLY A 118 -4.22 10.51 16.78
N ARG A 119 -3.23 10.19 17.62
CA ARG A 119 -1.84 10.01 17.15
C ARG A 119 -1.69 8.71 16.38
N LEU A 120 -0.79 8.71 15.39
CA LEU A 120 -0.46 7.50 14.64
C LEU A 120 0.28 6.52 15.56
N ALA A 121 -0.24 5.30 15.70
CA ALA A 121 0.38 4.22 16.47
C ALA A 121 1.32 3.38 15.61
N ALA A 122 0.86 3.01 14.41
CA ALA A 122 1.64 2.23 13.45
C ALA A 122 1.03 2.30 12.05
N ILE A 123 1.83 1.92 11.06
CA ILE A 123 1.37 1.63 9.70
C ILE A 123 1.59 0.14 9.43
N LEU A 124 0.54 -0.58 9.05
CA LEU A 124 0.65 -1.95 8.57
C LEU A 124 0.61 -1.95 7.04
N CYS A 125 1.66 -2.44 6.40
CA CYS A 125 1.77 -2.58 4.96
C CYS A 125 1.51 -4.04 4.56
N GLU A 126 0.39 -4.30 3.87
CA GLU A 126 0.15 -5.59 3.22
C GLU A 126 0.68 -5.53 1.79
N VAL A 127 1.72 -6.30 1.49
CA VAL A 127 2.32 -6.36 0.17
C VAL A 127 1.98 -7.71 -0.48
N THR A 128 1.45 -7.68 -1.71
CA THR A 128 1.14 -8.89 -2.47
C THR A 128 2.15 -9.08 -3.60
N ASN A 129 2.82 -10.23 -3.64
CA ASN A 129 3.71 -10.57 -4.73
C ASN A 129 2.89 -11.01 -5.97
N THR A 130 3.27 -10.52 -7.15
CA THR A 130 2.66 -10.91 -8.43
C THR A 130 3.74 -11.60 -9.27
N PRO A 131 3.50 -12.81 -9.84
CA PRO A 131 2.22 -13.51 -9.97
C PRO A 131 1.85 -14.50 -8.85
N TRP A 132 2.74 -14.80 -7.89
CA TRP A 132 2.54 -15.89 -6.92
C TRP A 132 1.41 -15.66 -5.91
N ARG A 133 0.89 -14.43 -5.79
CA ARG A 133 -0.21 -14.03 -4.88
C ARG A 133 0.08 -14.28 -3.39
N GLU A 134 1.32 -14.56 -3.05
CA GLU A 134 1.80 -14.54 -1.68
C GLU A 134 1.64 -13.14 -1.10
N ARG A 135 1.42 -13.07 0.22
CA ARG A 135 1.25 -11.82 0.94
C ARG A 135 2.20 -11.77 2.10
N TYR A 136 2.70 -10.57 2.34
CA TYR A 136 3.59 -10.31 3.45
C TYR A 136 3.23 -9.00 4.13
N HIS A 137 3.32 -9.00 5.44
CA HIS A 137 2.90 -7.89 6.27
C HIS A 137 4.11 -7.22 6.91
N TYR A 138 4.31 -5.94 6.65
CA TYR A 138 5.29 -5.13 7.39
C TYR A 138 4.55 -4.27 8.40
N VAL A 139 4.86 -4.42 9.68
CA VAL A 139 4.35 -3.51 10.72
C VAL A 139 5.41 -2.44 10.97
N LEU A 140 5.02 -1.18 10.86
CA LEU A 140 5.87 0.00 10.99
C LEU A 140 5.44 0.79 12.24
N PRO A 141 6.07 0.57 13.41
CA PRO A 141 5.73 1.30 14.65
C PRO A 141 6.00 2.78 14.48
N ALA A 142 4.97 3.63 14.61
CA ALA A 142 5.16 5.06 14.40
C ALA A 142 6.06 5.67 15.48
N GLN A 143 6.94 6.57 15.06
CA GLN A 143 7.76 7.38 15.96
C GLN A 143 6.93 8.55 16.46
N ALA A 144 7.15 8.98 17.70
CA ALA A 144 6.51 10.16 18.28
C ALA A 144 7.12 11.43 17.65
N LEU A 145 6.62 11.81 16.49
CA LEU A 145 7.00 13.00 15.73
C LEU A 145 5.87 14.03 15.75
N ALA A 146 6.17 15.28 15.38
CA ALA A 146 5.13 16.27 15.17
C ALA A 146 4.15 15.81 14.07
N ALA A 147 2.89 16.26 14.15
CA ALA A 147 1.81 15.77 13.29
C ALA A 147 2.04 15.97 11.78
N GLU A 148 2.95 16.88 11.39
CA GLU A 148 3.27 17.19 9.99
C GLU A 148 4.54 16.47 9.48
N GLU A 149 5.27 15.80 10.36
CA GLU A 149 6.54 15.17 10.01
C GLU A 149 6.35 13.81 9.34
N HIS A 150 7.29 13.49 8.45
CA HIS A 150 7.31 12.22 7.76
C HIS A 150 7.83 11.11 8.67
N GLN A 151 7.15 9.98 8.65
CA GLN A 151 7.61 8.77 9.31
C GLN A 151 8.61 8.05 8.40
N HIS A 152 9.74 7.62 8.97
CA HIS A 152 10.82 6.96 8.24
C HIS A 152 11.11 5.58 8.85
N PHE A 153 11.17 4.56 7.99
CA PHE A 153 11.33 3.17 8.41
C PHE A 153 12.36 2.45 7.56
N ALA A 154 13.18 1.62 8.19
CA ALA A 154 14.11 0.71 7.53
C ALA A 154 13.77 -0.72 7.95
N VAL A 155 13.72 -1.63 6.99
CA VAL A 155 13.52 -3.06 7.25
C VAL A 155 14.35 -3.88 6.27
N ALA A 156 15.06 -4.88 6.80
CA ALA A 156 15.70 -5.88 5.95
C ALA A 156 14.62 -6.61 5.15
N LYS A 157 14.72 -6.55 3.82
CA LYS A 157 13.71 -7.09 2.91
C LYS A 157 13.59 -8.60 3.09
N ALA A 158 12.47 -9.03 3.64
CA ALA A 158 12.17 -10.46 3.85
C ALA A 158 11.30 -11.03 2.72
N PHE A 159 10.69 -10.18 1.89
CA PHE A 159 9.72 -10.59 0.89
C PHE A 159 10.14 -10.26 -0.54
N HIS A 160 10.19 -11.29 -1.39
CA HIS A 160 10.60 -11.18 -2.79
C HIS A 160 9.45 -10.70 -3.66
N VAL A 161 9.17 -9.40 -3.64
CA VAL A 161 8.03 -8.79 -4.36
C VAL A 161 8.22 -8.70 -5.88
N SER A 162 9.41 -9.01 -6.39
CA SER A 162 9.72 -8.97 -7.82
C SER A 162 10.84 -9.96 -8.16
N PRO A 163 10.68 -10.80 -9.19
CA PRO A 163 11.73 -11.73 -9.63
C PRO A 163 12.96 -11.03 -10.21
N PHE A 164 12.90 -9.71 -10.42
CA PHE A 164 13.97 -8.92 -11.00
C PHE A 164 14.78 -8.14 -9.95
N LEU A 165 14.60 -8.41 -8.66
CA LEU A 165 15.37 -7.78 -7.58
C LEU A 165 16.17 -8.84 -6.80
N PRO A 166 17.42 -8.53 -6.41
CA PRO A 166 18.20 -9.40 -5.53
C PRO A 166 17.58 -9.51 -4.13
N ARG A 167 17.99 -10.53 -3.36
CA ARG A 167 17.42 -10.85 -2.03
C ARG A 167 17.93 -9.92 -0.94
N ASP A 168 19.23 -9.60 -0.96
CA ASP A 168 19.90 -8.80 0.07
C ASP A 168 19.68 -7.31 -0.21
N LEU A 169 18.49 -6.82 0.15
CA LEU A 169 18.12 -5.42 0.04
C LEU A 169 17.63 -4.90 1.38
N GLU A 170 18.03 -3.68 1.72
CA GLU A 170 17.41 -2.89 2.77
C GLU A 170 16.27 -2.08 2.17
N TYR A 171 15.09 -2.18 2.79
CA TYR A 171 13.92 -1.45 2.36
C TYR A 171 13.72 -0.20 3.21
N ARG A 172 13.90 0.96 2.59
CA ARG A 172 13.71 2.26 3.22
C ARG A 172 12.37 2.84 2.77
N MET A 173 11.47 3.06 3.73
CA MET A 173 10.16 3.65 3.48
C MET A 173 10.03 5.02 4.15
N SER A 174 9.31 5.92 3.51
CA SER A 174 8.91 7.21 4.08
C SER A 174 7.43 7.44 3.82
N PHE A 175 6.70 7.83 4.85
CA PHE A 175 5.26 8.08 4.81
C PHE A 175 4.97 9.48 5.31
N SER A 176 4.26 10.28 4.52
CA SER A 176 3.68 11.51 5.04
C SER A 176 2.43 11.19 5.87
N PRO A 177 2.01 12.10 6.75
CA PRO A 177 0.70 12.04 7.36
C PRO A 177 -0.42 11.99 6.30
N PRO A 178 -1.55 11.28 6.55
CA PRO A 178 -2.67 11.21 5.62
C PRO A 178 -3.54 12.49 5.67
N ALA A 179 -2.98 13.59 5.16
CA ALA A 179 -3.59 14.93 5.16
C ALA A 179 -4.03 15.35 3.75
N ALA A 180 -3.99 16.65 3.43
CA ALA A 180 -4.36 17.15 2.10
C ALA A 180 -3.52 16.54 0.96
N ARG A 181 -2.27 16.16 1.26
CA ARG A 181 -1.38 15.39 0.39
C ARG A 181 -0.91 14.15 1.13
N LEU A 182 -0.86 13.03 0.43
CA LEU A 182 -0.33 11.77 0.96
C LEU A 182 0.80 11.29 0.04
N GLY A 183 1.99 11.18 0.63
CA GLY A 183 3.20 10.69 -0.01
C GLY A 183 3.64 9.38 0.61
N VAL A 184 3.90 8.38 -0.22
CA VAL A 184 4.62 7.16 0.18
C VAL A 184 5.82 7.01 -0.73
N HIS A 185 7.01 6.93 -0.15
CA HIS A 185 8.24 6.64 -0.86
C HIS A 185 8.82 5.34 -0.33
N MET A 186 9.20 4.46 -1.24
CA MET A 186 9.77 3.16 -0.92
C MET A 186 11.00 2.95 -1.81
N ALA A 187 12.14 2.64 -1.21
CA ALA A 187 13.38 2.42 -1.92
C ALA A 187 14.06 1.12 -1.47
N ASP A 188 14.58 0.39 -2.45
CA ASP A 188 15.40 -0.81 -2.27
C ASP A 188 16.88 -0.44 -2.41
N TRP A 189 17.65 -0.70 -1.36
CA TRP A 189 19.08 -0.40 -1.27
C TRP A 189 19.90 -1.68 -1.13
N GLN A 190 21.01 -1.78 -1.87
CA GLN A 190 22.02 -2.82 -1.72
C GLN A 190 23.31 -2.18 -1.20
N GLY A 191 23.48 -2.16 0.13
CA GLY A 191 24.46 -1.27 0.76
C GLY A 191 24.16 0.20 0.41
N GLU A 192 25.15 0.91 -0.15
CA GLU A 192 25.00 2.30 -0.59
C GLU A 192 24.36 2.46 -1.99
N LEU A 193 24.09 1.35 -2.70
CA LEU A 193 23.52 1.40 -4.04
C LEU A 193 21.99 1.38 -3.99
N LYS A 194 21.34 2.49 -4.36
CA LYS A 194 19.90 2.52 -4.60
C LYS A 194 19.55 1.77 -5.88
N VAL A 195 18.92 0.61 -5.76
CA VAL A 195 18.60 -0.29 -6.89
C VAL A 195 17.27 0.09 -7.52
N PHE A 196 16.28 0.44 -6.70
CA PHE A 196 14.92 0.74 -7.14
C PHE A 196 14.22 1.70 -6.18
N ASP A 197 13.35 2.55 -6.70
CA ASP A 197 12.39 3.29 -5.91
C ASP A 197 10.98 3.30 -6.52
N ALA A 198 9.99 3.44 -5.63
CA ALA A 198 8.60 3.65 -5.94
C ALA A 198 8.11 4.86 -5.14
N THR A 199 7.54 5.84 -5.82
CA THR A 199 6.99 7.05 -5.21
C THR A 199 5.52 7.18 -5.56
N LEU A 200 4.69 7.20 -4.52
CA LEU A 200 3.26 7.46 -4.57
C LEU A 200 3.03 8.90 -4.09
N SER A 201 2.42 9.73 -4.93
CA SER A 201 2.06 11.11 -4.59
C SER A 201 0.59 11.33 -4.90
N LEU A 202 -0.17 11.63 -3.86
CA LEU A 202 -1.62 11.70 -3.91
C LEU A 202 -2.15 13.00 -3.30
N GLN A 203 -3.28 13.43 -3.82
CA GLN A 203 -4.05 14.56 -3.31
C GLN A 203 -5.39 14.06 -2.79
N LYS A 204 -5.79 14.56 -1.62
CA LYS A 204 -7.06 14.22 -0.99
C LYS A 204 -8.20 14.89 -1.73
N GLU A 205 -9.21 14.10 -2.07
CA GLU A 205 -10.49 14.53 -2.61
C GLU A 205 -11.59 14.12 -1.62
N THR A 206 -12.54 15.03 -1.39
CA THR A 206 -13.71 14.74 -0.55
C THR A 206 -14.49 13.58 -1.16
N LEU A 207 -14.78 12.55 -0.38
CA LEU A 207 -15.58 11.42 -0.83
C LEU A 207 -17.07 11.76 -0.66
N ASN A 208 -17.77 11.89 -1.78
CA ASN A 208 -19.21 12.07 -1.85
C ASN A 208 -19.70 11.42 -3.16
N ARG A 209 -21.02 11.40 -3.38
CA ARG A 209 -21.60 10.77 -4.59
C ARG A 209 -21.00 11.33 -5.89
N ALA A 210 -20.83 12.65 -5.99
CA ALA A 210 -20.34 13.29 -7.20
C ALA A 210 -18.85 12.97 -7.47
N SER A 211 -18.00 12.99 -6.45
CA SER A 211 -16.59 12.62 -6.59
C SER A 211 -16.40 11.14 -6.85
N LEU A 212 -17.24 10.28 -6.28
CA LEU A 212 -17.26 8.84 -6.58
C LEU A 212 -17.60 8.57 -8.05
N HIS A 213 -18.62 9.24 -8.59
CA HIS A 213 -18.96 9.13 -10.01
C HIS A 213 -17.82 9.64 -10.90
N ARG A 214 -17.22 10.78 -10.56
CA ARG A 214 -16.05 11.31 -11.27
C ARG A 214 -14.87 10.34 -11.25
N TYR A 215 -14.63 9.68 -10.11
CA TYR A 215 -13.62 8.63 -9.99
C TYR A 215 -13.93 7.48 -10.94
N LEU A 216 -15.16 6.97 -10.95
CA LEU A 216 -15.57 5.87 -11.84
C LEU A 216 -15.41 6.23 -13.33
N TRP A 217 -15.76 7.45 -13.72
CA TRP A 217 -15.56 7.93 -15.09
C TRP A 217 -14.08 8.06 -15.49
N ARG A 218 -13.23 8.48 -14.55
CA ARG A 218 -11.79 8.64 -14.79
C ARG A 218 -11.03 7.31 -14.76
N PHE A 219 -11.58 6.32 -14.07
CA PHE A 219 -10.93 5.06 -13.73
C PHE A 219 -11.83 3.82 -13.92
N PRO A 220 -12.55 3.67 -15.06
CA PRO A 220 -13.61 2.67 -15.20
C PRO A 220 -13.13 1.22 -15.10
N TRP A 221 -11.87 0.96 -15.48
CA TRP A 221 -11.21 -0.34 -15.36
C TRP A 221 -9.82 -0.22 -14.74
N MET A 222 -9.67 0.63 -13.71
CA MET A 222 -8.36 0.86 -13.11
C MET A 222 -7.68 -0.43 -12.65
N THR A 223 -8.44 -1.36 -12.05
CA THR A 223 -7.89 -2.65 -11.60
C THR A 223 -7.36 -3.51 -12.75
N ALA A 224 -8.11 -3.62 -13.85
CA ALA A 224 -7.64 -4.33 -15.03
C ALA A 224 -6.43 -3.63 -15.67
N LYS A 225 -6.45 -2.29 -15.73
CA LYS A 225 -5.35 -1.48 -16.27
C LYS A 225 -4.08 -1.61 -15.45
N THR A 226 -4.16 -1.55 -14.11
CA THR A 226 -3.01 -1.75 -13.21
C THR A 226 -2.44 -3.15 -13.39
N CYS A 227 -3.30 -4.18 -13.40
CA CYS A 227 -2.91 -5.57 -13.63
C CYS A 227 -2.19 -5.75 -14.98
N LEU A 228 -2.81 -5.30 -16.07
CA LEU A 228 -2.24 -5.36 -17.42
C LEU A 228 -0.93 -4.58 -17.51
N ALA A 229 -0.85 -3.39 -16.92
CA ALA A 229 0.37 -2.59 -16.90
C ALA A 229 1.52 -3.34 -16.21
N ILE A 230 1.27 -4.01 -15.08
CA ILE A 230 2.30 -4.81 -14.39
C ILE A 230 2.77 -5.98 -15.26
N TYR A 231 1.86 -6.73 -15.87
CA TYR A 231 2.23 -7.82 -16.79
C TYR A 231 3.01 -7.31 -18.00
N LEU A 232 2.62 -6.17 -18.58
CA LEU A 232 3.33 -5.55 -19.70
C LEU A 232 4.73 -5.07 -19.30
N GLN A 233 4.91 -4.50 -18.11
CA GLN A 233 6.24 -4.09 -17.64
C GLN A 233 7.12 -5.31 -17.32
N ALA A 234 6.55 -6.37 -16.74
CA ALA A 234 7.28 -7.62 -16.54
C ALA A 234 7.76 -8.21 -17.88
N LEU A 235 6.90 -8.21 -18.91
CA LEU A 235 7.27 -8.62 -20.27
C LEU A 235 8.36 -7.73 -20.88
N ARG A 236 8.27 -6.40 -20.70
CA ARG A 236 9.32 -5.48 -21.16
C ARG A 236 10.67 -5.72 -20.47
N LEU A 237 10.67 -6.04 -19.18
CA LEU A 237 11.90 -6.40 -18.45
C LEU A 237 12.49 -7.72 -18.94
N LEU A 238 11.63 -8.69 -19.27
CA LEU A 238 12.02 -9.96 -19.88
C LEU A 238 12.64 -9.74 -21.26
N LEU A 239 12.00 -8.95 -22.12
CA LEU A 239 12.53 -8.57 -23.44
C LEU A 239 13.85 -7.81 -23.34
N LYS A 240 14.03 -7.02 -22.27
CA LYS A 240 15.31 -6.36 -21.94
C LYS A 240 16.36 -7.31 -21.35
N ARG A 241 16.10 -8.62 -21.25
CA ARG A 241 17.00 -9.64 -20.68
C ARG A 241 17.47 -9.27 -19.27
N THR A 242 16.55 -8.76 -18.44
CA THR A 242 16.84 -8.52 -17.02
C THR A 242 16.96 -9.88 -16.32
N PRO A 243 18.02 -10.13 -15.51
CA PRO A 243 18.17 -11.41 -14.83
C PRO A 243 16.95 -11.73 -13.97
N ILE A 244 16.47 -12.96 -14.09
CA ILE A 244 15.37 -13.51 -13.29
C ILE A 244 16.02 -14.26 -12.13
N PHE A 245 15.74 -13.81 -10.92
CA PHE A 245 16.10 -14.51 -9.71
C PHE A 245 14.97 -15.48 -9.34
N SER A 246 15.33 -16.73 -9.04
CA SER A 246 14.36 -17.77 -8.66
C SER A 246 13.58 -17.36 -7.41
N HIS A 247 12.25 -17.47 -7.50
CA HIS A 247 11.35 -17.20 -6.37
C HIS A 247 11.64 -18.17 -5.22
N ARG A 248 11.71 -17.63 -4.00
CA ARG A 248 11.68 -18.40 -2.75
C ARG A 248 10.59 -17.81 -1.86
N ALA A 249 9.81 -18.68 -1.24
CA ALA A 249 8.76 -18.28 -0.30
C ALA A 249 9.36 -17.43 0.84
N ALA A 250 8.55 -16.51 1.36
CA ALA A 250 8.94 -15.64 2.45
C ALA A 250 9.30 -16.43 3.72
N ASP A 251 10.29 -15.96 4.47
CA ASP A 251 10.56 -16.47 5.82
C ASP A 251 9.52 -15.84 6.78
N GLY A 252 8.42 -16.56 7.04
CA GLY A 252 7.32 -16.14 7.93
C GLY A 252 6.19 -15.34 7.24
N ALA A 253 5.23 -14.85 8.04
CA ALA A 253 4.03 -14.14 7.55
C ALA A 253 4.08 -12.60 7.75
N SER A 254 4.94 -12.12 8.67
CA SER A 254 5.07 -10.70 8.98
C SER A 254 6.46 -10.33 9.52
N ARG A 255 6.85 -9.06 9.39
CA ARG A 255 8.07 -8.49 9.98
C ARG A 255 7.83 -7.09 10.51
N THR A 256 8.36 -6.79 11.68
CA THR A 256 8.35 -5.44 12.24
C THR A 256 9.55 -4.65 11.71
N ALA A 257 9.31 -3.46 11.18
CA ALA A 257 10.38 -2.54 10.77
C ALA A 257 10.91 -1.75 11.96
N VAL A 258 12.13 -1.24 11.82
CA VAL A 258 12.73 -0.35 12.79
C VAL A 258 12.60 1.09 12.27
N GLY A 259 12.13 1.99 13.12
CA GLY A 259 12.13 3.42 12.83
C GLY A 259 13.56 3.96 12.81
N TYR A 260 13.88 4.84 11.86
CA TYR A 260 15.13 5.59 11.88
C TYR A 260 14.85 7.06 11.60
N THR A 261 15.73 7.94 12.06
CA THR A 261 15.71 9.36 11.72
C THR A 261 16.54 9.55 10.45
N LYS A 262 15.95 10.14 9.40
CA LYS A 262 16.67 10.40 8.15
C LYS A 262 17.79 11.41 8.42
N ASP A 263 19.02 10.95 8.49
CA ASP A 263 20.16 11.85 8.59
C ASP A 263 20.27 12.63 7.26
N ARG A 264 20.24 13.97 7.34
CA ARG A 264 20.03 14.88 6.19
C ARG A 264 21.12 14.83 5.12
N ARG A 265 22.16 14.01 5.27
CA ARG A 265 23.43 14.24 4.58
C ARG A 265 23.51 13.73 3.15
N HIS A 266 22.79 12.72 2.69
CA HIS A 266 23.11 12.09 1.39
C HIS A 266 21.90 11.84 0.48
N GLU A 267 21.09 12.86 0.19
CA GLU A 267 20.22 12.83 -1.00
C GLU A 267 20.12 14.25 -1.59
N ILE A 268 21.00 14.57 -2.54
CA ILE A 268 20.77 15.67 -3.49
C ILE A 268 19.77 15.13 -4.55
N PRO A 269 18.72 15.89 -4.90
CA PRO A 269 17.62 15.47 -5.79
C PRO A 269 18.03 15.01 -7.19
#